data_AF-A0A2E8M6B5-F1
#
_entry.id   AF-A0A2E8M6B5-F1
#
_cell.length_a   1.000
_cell.length_b   1.000
_cell.length_c   1.000
_cell.angle_alpha   90.00
_cell.angle_beta   90.00
_cell.angle_gamma   90.00
#
_symmetry.space_group_name_H-M   'P 1'
#
loop_
_entity.id
_entity.type
_entity.pdbx_description
1 polymer ?
#
loop_
_entity_poly.entity_id
_entity_poly.type
_entity_poly.pdbx_seq_one_letter_code
_entity_poly.pdbx_strand_id
1 'polypeptide(L)'
;MTSSAAENWNQFRGPAEDGRADNAGLPTAWAEDQNVAWKTPLEGKAWSSPVVWGDRVWVTNANPEGTRLSVLCIDKSNGNVLYDKLLWEVAEPQFCHAFNSYASPTPVLEDGFVYLTFGSPYTACLKASDGEVVWTRTDFTCDHFRGAGSSPILHGDSLILNFDGADHQFVVALNKLTGKTVWKTPRSVDYRDLDAGGKPKRGGDMRKAYGTPIMVKTDDGTAVLVSAGAMALYGYNPTNGKELWRVETIGTHSTSCRPVTGLGMVYTTMGFSKGILLAVRPDGKGHVTKSHVAWRYTKAAPKKPSILIKDDLLFMIDDGGVAACLEARTGTEIWKERIGGNFSASPIMAGGMIYLFDENGKGTVLAAERDFKVIASNELEAGCMGSPAVSGDMLIVRTKKALYGLRNH
;
A
#
# COMPACT_ATOMS: atom_id res chain seq x y z
N MET A 1 31.54 5.87 16.75
CA MET A 1 30.15 6.33 16.91
C MET A 1 29.66 6.82 15.56
N THR A 2 29.06 5.94 14.76
CA THR A 2 28.36 6.32 13.54
C THR A 2 26.91 6.54 13.92
N SER A 3 26.51 7.80 14.03
CA SER A 3 25.09 8.18 14.05
C SER A 3 24.46 7.54 12.81
N SER A 4 23.68 6.47 13.01
CA SER A 4 22.75 6.01 12.00
C SER A 4 21.78 7.17 11.82
N ALA A 5 21.77 7.77 10.63
CA ALA A 5 20.59 8.48 10.20
C ALA A 5 19.44 7.48 10.36
N ALA A 6 18.41 7.82 11.14
CA ALA A 6 17.23 6.99 11.26
C ALA A 6 16.66 6.81 9.86
N GLU A 7 16.64 5.57 9.35
CA GLU A 7 16.01 5.30 8.05
C GLU A 7 14.53 5.70 8.17
N ASN A 8 14.13 6.69 7.36
CA ASN A 8 12.76 7.17 7.29
C ASN A 8 11.90 6.13 6.56
N TRP A 9 10.80 5.72 7.17
CA TRP A 9 9.77 4.92 6.53
C TRP A 9 8.69 5.83 5.97
N ASN A 10 9.04 6.63 4.98
CA ASN A 10 8.31 7.84 4.65
C ASN A 10 6.99 7.61 3.88
N GLN A 11 6.71 6.40 3.39
CA GLN A 11 5.53 6.11 2.58
C GLN A 11 5.02 4.69 2.79
N PHE A 12 3.87 4.36 2.17
CA PHE A 12 3.35 2.99 2.16
C PHE A 12 4.41 2.02 1.62
N ARG A 13 4.76 1.02 2.43
CA ARG A 13 5.84 0.05 2.17
C ARG A 13 7.27 0.64 2.14
N GLY A 14 7.49 1.77 2.80
CA GLY A 14 8.82 2.29 3.08
C GLY A 14 9.49 3.01 1.91
N PRO A 15 10.73 3.46 2.08
CA PRO A 15 11.40 4.37 1.14
C PRO A 15 11.63 3.74 -0.24
N ALA A 16 11.81 2.42 -0.29
CA ALA A 16 12.01 1.67 -1.53
C ALA A 16 10.69 1.15 -2.15
N GLU A 17 9.53 1.46 -1.56
CA GLU A 17 8.20 1.12 -2.08
C GLU A 17 7.84 -0.38 -2.05
N ASP A 18 8.77 -1.23 -1.61
CA ASP A 18 8.71 -2.69 -1.72
C ASP A 18 8.63 -3.42 -0.36
N GLY A 19 8.59 -2.69 0.76
CA GLY A 19 8.42 -3.26 2.11
C GLY A 19 9.68 -3.88 2.69
N ARG A 20 10.86 -3.52 2.19
CA ARG A 20 12.15 -3.98 2.72
C ARG A 20 12.81 -2.98 3.66
N ALA A 21 13.44 -3.52 4.71
CA ALA A 21 14.31 -2.85 5.67
C ALA A 21 15.52 -3.76 5.94
N ASP A 22 16.34 -4.00 4.93
CA ASP A 22 17.33 -5.09 4.94
C ASP A 22 18.31 -5.03 6.12
N ASN A 23 18.64 -3.83 6.58
CA ASN A 23 19.62 -3.58 7.65
C ASN A 23 19.00 -3.51 9.06
N ALA A 24 17.68 -3.67 9.21
CA ALA A 24 17.00 -3.50 10.48
C ALA A 24 17.11 -4.74 11.38
N GLY A 25 17.49 -4.52 12.65
CA GLY A 25 17.59 -5.55 13.69
C GLY A 25 16.32 -5.68 14.53
N LEU A 26 15.24 -6.18 13.92
CA LEU A 26 13.91 -6.23 14.54
C LEU A 26 13.72 -7.44 15.48
N PRO A 27 12.83 -7.35 16.48
CA PRO A 27 12.51 -8.50 17.34
C PRO A 27 11.80 -9.60 16.57
N THR A 28 12.19 -10.86 16.79
CA THR A 28 11.52 -12.03 16.19
C THR A 28 10.43 -12.60 17.08
N ALA A 29 10.52 -12.37 18.40
CA ALA A 29 9.52 -12.74 19.39
C ALA A 29 8.85 -11.47 19.96
N TRP A 30 7.54 -11.49 20.12
CA TRP A 30 6.79 -10.43 20.78
C TRP A 30 5.46 -10.94 21.35
N ALA A 31 5.02 -10.30 22.41
CA ALA A 31 3.72 -10.48 23.06
C ALA A 31 3.35 -9.17 23.76
N GLU A 32 2.16 -9.05 24.33
CA GLU A 32 1.74 -7.83 25.05
C GLU A 32 2.73 -7.41 26.17
N ASP A 33 3.45 -8.36 26.77
CA ASP A 33 4.45 -8.16 27.83
C ASP A 33 5.90 -8.41 27.38
N GLN A 34 6.15 -8.64 26.08
CA GLN A 34 7.47 -8.98 25.54
C GLN A 34 7.83 -8.11 24.32
N ASN A 35 8.98 -7.44 24.39
CA ASN A 35 9.53 -6.62 23.29
C ASN A 35 8.60 -5.47 22.85
N VAL A 36 7.70 -5.02 23.73
CA VAL A 36 6.86 -3.83 23.55
C VAL A 36 7.54 -2.65 24.24
N ALA A 37 8.10 -1.73 23.46
CA ALA A 37 8.70 -0.49 23.99
C ALA A 37 7.62 0.51 24.43
N TRP A 38 6.52 0.58 23.67
CA TRP A 38 5.34 1.37 24.00
C TRP A 38 4.10 0.85 23.25
N LYS A 39 2.92 1.13 23.81
CA LYS A 39 1.60 0.85 23.23
C LYS A 39 0.71 2.07 23.42
N THR A 40 0.20 2.61 22.30
CA THR A 40 -0.64 3.81 22.28
C THR A 40 -2.03 3.43 21.77
N PRO A 41 -3.08 3.52 22.61
CA PRO A 41 -4.44 3.29 22.15
C PRO A 41 -4.82 4.21 20.98
N LEU A 42 -5.52 3.66 20.00
CA LEU A 42 -6.06 4.41 18.87
C LEU A 42 -7.58 4.36 18.91
N GLU A 43 -8.21 5.51 19.04
CA GLU A 43 -9.65 5.65 18.86
C GLU A 43 -10.00 5.68 17.38
N GLY A 44 -11.21 5.20 17.03
CA GLY A 44 -11.70 5.19 15.66
C GLY A 44 -11.44 3.89 14.90
N LYS A 45 -11.55 3.95 13.57
CA LYS A 45 -11.40 2.82 12.66
C LYS A 45 -10.64 3.27 11.42
N ALA A 46 -9.35 2.94 11.33
CA ALA A 46 -8.55 3.29 10.18
C ALA A 46 -7.42 2.31 9.87
N TRP A 47 -7.14 2.09 8.58
CA TRP A 47 -6.25 1.03 8.10
C TRP A 47 -4.98 1.54 7.41
N SER A 48 -4.70 2.84 7.46
CA SER A 48 -3.41 3.34 6.99
C SER A 48 -2.26 2.71 7.76
N SER A 49 -1.19 2.44 7.02
CA SER A 49 0.07 1.99 7.61
C SER A 49 0.73 3.18 8.32
N PRO A 50 1.48 2.97 9.41
CA PRO A 50 2.32 4.02 9.96
C PRO A 50 3.42 4.41 8.96
N VAL A 51 3.80 5.67 8.97
CA VAL A 51 4.98 6.19 8.27
C VAL A 51 5.82 7.01 9.23
N VAL A 52 7.14 7.04 9.02
CA VAL A 52 8.10 7.59 9.97
C VAL A 52 9.02 8.60 9.28
N TRP A 53 9.18 9.76 9.91
CA TRP A 53 10.20 10.75 9.54
C TRP A 53 10.89 11.26 10.79
N GLY A 54 12.19 11.00 10.93
CA GLY A 54 12.94 11.25 12.15
C GLY A 54 12.30 10.53 13.34
N ASP A 55 11.88 11.29 14.35
CA ASP A 55 11.29 10.78 15.59
C ASP A 55 9.76 10.87 15.62
N ARG A 56 9.12 11.08 14.47
CA ARG A 56 7.67 11.20 14.36
C ARG A 56 7.08 10.05 13.57
N VAL A 57 6.06 9.41 14.13
CA VAL A 57 5.22 8.42 13.48
C VAL A 57 3.89 9.07 13.11
N TRP A 58 3.43 8.82 11.89
CA TRP A 58 2.23 9.42 11.34
C TRP A 58 1.25 8.36 10.84
N VAL A 59 -0.02 8.58 11.12
CA VAL A 59 -1.14 7.77 10.61
C VAL A 59 -2.34 8.66 10.30
N THR A 60 -3.10 8.31 9.27
CA THR A 60 -4.45 8.88 9.08
C THR A 60 -5.45 8.13 9.95
N ASN A 61 -6.52 8.81 10.37
CA ASN A 61 -7.53 8.26 11.24
C ASN A 61 -8.94 8.76 10.91
N ALA A 62 -9.94 8.01 11.32
CA ALA A 62 -11.34 8.36 11.16
C ALA A 62 -12.18 7.70 12.25
N ASN A 63 -13.30 8.31 12.62
CA ASN A 63 -14.30 7.61 13.43
C ASN A 63 -15.03 6.52 12.62
N PRO A 64 -15.66 5.53 13.27
CA PRO A 64 -16.30 4.41 12.57
C PRO A 64 -17.37 4.84 11.55
N GLU A 65 -18.07 5.94 11.82
CA GLU A 65 -19.12 6.49 10.97
C GLU A 65 -18.57 7.27 9.76
N GLY A 66 -17.29 7.66 9.79
CA GLY A 66 -16.65 8.43 8.72
C GLY A 66 -16.97 9.92 8.70
N THR A 67 -17.66 10.41 9.73
CA THR A 67 -18.06 11.82 9.86
C THR A 67 -16.91 12.71 10.32
N ARG A 68 -15.79 12.15 10.78
CA ARG A 68 -14.58 12.87 11.23
C ARG A 68 -13.33 12.22 10.64
N LEU A 69 -12.54 13.02 9.94
CA LEU A 69 -11.27 12.59 9.33
C LEU A 69 -10.12 13.36 9.99
N SER A 70 -9.16 12.65 10.58
CA SER A 70 -8.04 13.25 11.32
C SER A 70 -6.69 12.62 10.95
N VAL A 71 -5.62 13.27 11.38
CA VAL A 71 -4.25 12.76 11.29
C VAL A 71 -3.63 12.78 12.68
N LEU A 72 -2.94 11.70 13.05
CA LEU A 72 -2.18 11.64 14.29
C LEU A 72 -0.68 11.70 14.01
N CYS A 73 0.02 12.43 14.85
CA CYS A 73 1.48 12.41 14.97
C CYS A 73 1.84 11.90 16.37
N ILE A 74 2.70 10.90 16.43
CA ILE A 74 3.13 10.21 17.65
C ILE A 74 4.64 10.31 17.76
N ASP A 75 5.15 10.48 18.97
CA ASP A 75 6.57 10.44 19.29
C ASP A 75 7.06 8.98 19.23
N LYS A 76 7.98 8.71 18.30
CA LYS A 76 8.53 7.36 18.06
C LYS A 76 9.24 6.78 19.28
N SER A 77 9.81 7.62 20.14
CA SER A 77 10.63 7.16 21.27
C SER A 77 9.81 6.60 22.43
N ASN A 78 8.58 7.09 22.62
CA ASN A 78 7.78 6.83 23.81
C ASN A 78 6.29 6.55 23.53
N GLY A 79 5.84 6.69 22.28
CA GLY A 79 4.44 6.45 21.89
C GLY A 79 3.48 7.58 22.25
N ASN A 80 3.93 8.70 22.81
CA ASN A 80 3.05 9.80 23.18
C ASN A 80 2.45 10.47 21.94
N VAL A 81 1.15 10.76 21.98
CA VAL A 81 0.49 11.56 20.95
C VAL A 81 1.03 12.98 21.03
N LEU A 82 1.71 13.43 19.98
CA LEU A 82 2.17 14.81 19.84
C LEU A 82 1.03 15.72 19.41
N TYR A 83 0.17 15.23 18.51
CA TYR A 83 -1.12 15.84 18.20
C TYR A 83 -2.04 14.88 17.44
N ASP A 84 -3.35 15.12 17.59
CA ASP A 84 -4.44 14.58 16.78
C ASP A 84 -5.19 15.76 16.17
N LYS A 85 -5.14 15.88 14.84
CA LYS A 85 -5.68 17.02 14.12
C LYS A 85 -6.86 16.59 13.27
N LEU A 86 -8.06 17.04 13.64
CA LEU A 86 -9.22 16.99 12.76
C LEU A 86 -8.97 17.84 11.51
N LEU A 87 -9.17 17.25 10.34
CA LEU A 87 -9.02 17.93 9.05
C LEU A 87 -10.39 18.21 8.41
N TRP A 88 -11.33 17.28 8.53
CA TRP A 88 -12.67 17.44 7.96
C TRP A 88 -13.77 16.80 8.82
N GLU A 89 -14.93 17.43 8.77
CA GLU A 89 -16.21 16.82 9.11
C GLU A 89 -16.97 16.48 7.83
N VAL A 90 -17.55 15.29 7.79
CA VAL A 90 -18.24 14.75 6.61
C VAL A 90 -19.71 14.54 6.97
N ALA A 91 -20.58 15.34 6.37
CA ALA A 91 -22.02 15.28 6.64
C ALA A 91 -22.65 13.96 6.15
N GLU A 92 -22.27 13.52 4.95
CA GLU A 92 -22.79 12.32 4.30
C GLU A 92 -21.64 11.42 3.81
N PRO A 93 -21.05 10.61 4.70
CA PRO A 93 -19.99 9.68 4.31
C PRO A 93 -20.49 8.67 3.26
N GLN A 94 -19.67 8.39 2.23
CA GLN A 94 -19.95 7.32 1.26
C GLN A 94 -19.99 5.95 1.95
N PHE A 95 -20.64 4.97 1.33
CA PHE A 95 -20.56 3.59 1.82
C PHE A 95 -19.09 3.13 1.94
N CYS A 96 -18.76 2.50 3.06
CA CYS A 96 -17.44 1.94 3.33
C CYS A 96 -17.58 0.46 3.72
N HIS A 97 -16.85 -0.43 3.02
CA HIS A 97 -16.91 -1.86 3.30
C HIS A 97 -16.17 -2.23 4.59
N ALA A 98 -16.49 -3.37 5.20
CA ALA A 98 -15.88 -3.81 6.47
C ALA A 98 -14.35 -3.99 6.39
N PHE A 99 -13.85 -4.48 5.25
CA PHE A 99 -12.41 -4.59 4.94
C PHE A 99 -11.73 -3.24 4.65
N ASN A 100 -12.46 -2.13 4.67
CA ASN A 100 -11.95 -0.80 4.39
C ASN A 100 -12.29 0.16 5.55
N SER A 101 -11.74 1.36 5.49
CA SER A 101 -12.06 2.47 6.38
C SER A 101 -12.02 3.80 5.63
N TYR A 102 -12.57 4.85 6.24
CA TYR A 102 -12.51 6.20 5.72
C TYR A 102 -11.09 6.80 5.73
N ALA A 103 -10.10 6.11 6.29
CA ALA A 103 -8.71 6.53 6.40
C ALA A 103 -7.75 5.36 6.15
N SER A 104 -8.00 4.62 5.06
CA SER A 104 -7.15 3.52 4.62
C SER A 104 -5.93 3.95 3.80
N PRO A 105 -5.97 5.02 2.98
CA PRO A 105 -4.77 5.52 2.33
C PRO A 105 -3.72 5.96 3.36
N THR A 106 -2.49 5.49 3.15
CA THR A 106 -1.32 5.80 3.98
C THR A 106 -0.72 7.14 3.55
N PRO A 107 -0.40 8.07 4.48
CA PRO A 107 0.22 9.34 4.10
C PRO A 107 1.64 9.13 3.56
N VAL A 108 2.15 10.11 2.83
CA VAL A 108 3.56 10.16 2.38
C VAL A 108 4.24 11.39 2.95
N LEU A 109 5.48 11.21 3.40
CA LEU A 109 6.31 12.22 4.03
C LEU A 109 7.47 12.60 3.10
N GLU A 110 7.80 13.88 3.11
CA GLU A 110 9.06 14.43 2.62
C GLU A 110 9.51 15.49 3.64
N ASP A 111 10.78 15.89 3.60
CA ASP A 111 11.35 16.81 4.57
C ASP A 111 10.44 18.04 4.83
N GLY A 112 9.95 18.15 6.06
CA GLY A 112 9.07 19.23 6.49
C GLY A 112 7.59 19.11 6.12
N PHE A 113 7.15 18.12 5.34
CA PHE A 113 5.76 18.02 4.86
C PHE A 113 5.13 16.62 4.99
N VAL A 114 3.80 16.63 5.19
CA VAL A 114 2.95 15.44 5.19
C VAL A 114 1.89 15.59 4.13
N TYR A 115 1.85 14.66 3.17
CA TYR A 115 0.84 14.61 2.12
C TYR A 115 -0.09 13.43 2.36
N LEU A 116 -1.39 13.67 2.28
CA LEU A 116 -2.39 12.67 2.61
C LEU A 116 -3.65 12.81 1.76
N THR A 117 -4.39 11.71 1.67
CA THR A 117 -5.73 11.66 1.10
C THR A 117 -6.60 10.74 1.93
N PHE A 118 -7.89 11.03 2.03
CA PHE A 118 -8.91 10.11 2.53
C PHE A 118 -9.77 9.59 1.36
N GLY A 119 -9.35 9.85 0.12
CA GLY A 119 -10.10 9.53 -1.09
C GLY A 119 -10.99 10.68 -1.56
N SER A 120 -12.17 10.35 -2.06
CA SER A 120 -13.10 11.32 -2.64
C SER A 120 -13.77 12.17 -1.55
N PRO A 121 -13.54 13.49 -1.49
CA PRO A 121 -12.57 14.26 -2.27
C PRO A 121 -11.41 14.84 -1.45
N TYR A 122 -11.22 14.39 -0.21
CA TYR A 122 -10.34 15.00 0.79
C TYR A 122 -8.85 14.68 0.58
N THR A 123 -8.08 15.65 0.14
CA THR A 123 -6.61 15.58 0.02
C THR A 123 -5.96 16.82 0.60
N ALA A 124 -4.81 16.69 1.28
CA ALA A 124 -4.10 17.81 1.88
C ALA A 124 -2.58 17.66 1.87
N CYS A 125 -1.91 18.80 2.04
CA CYS A 125 -0.53 18.91 2.50
C CYS A 125 -0.50 19.66 3.82
N LEU A 126 0.28 19.16 4.77
CA LEU A 126 0.52 19.75 6.07
C LEU A 126 2.01 20.00 6.30
N LYS A 127 2.35 20.98 7.13
CA LYS A 127 3.70 21.08 7.71
C LYS A 127 3.90 19.97 8.73
N ALA A 128 5.04 19.28 8.68
CA ALA A 128 5.35 18.19 9.60
C ALA A 128 5.67 18.67 11.04
N SER A 129 6.05 19.94 11.21
CA SER A 129 6.40 20.54 12.50
C SER A 129 5.23 20.56 13.48
N ASP A 130 4.05 20.97 13.00
CA ASP A 130 2.88 21.34 13.81
C ASP A 130 1.55 20.88 13.18
N GLY A 131 1.60 20.25 12.00
CA GLY A 131 0.41 19.81 11.28
C GLY A 131 -0.36 20.96 10.62
N GLU A 132 0.16 22.18 10.54
CA GLU A 132 -0.49 23.32 9.88
C GLU A 132 -0.84 22.95 8.43
N VAL A 133 -2.07 23.27 8.00
CA VAL A 133 -2.54 22.97 6.65
C VAL A 133 -1.88 23.95 5.67
N VAL A 134 -1.14 23.43 4.69
CA VAL A 134 -0.54 24.22 3.61
C VAL A 134 -1.56 24.43 2.49
N TRP A 135 -2.22 23.36 2.07
CA TRP A 135 -3.32 23.40 1.10
C TRP A 135 -4.23 22.18 1.27
N THR A 136 -5.46 22.30 0.76
CA THR A 136 -6.43 21.22 0.66
C THR A 136 -7.01 21.15 -0.75
N ARG A 137 -7.53 19.98 -1.11
CA ARG A 137 -8.34 19.74 -2.30
C ARG A 137 -9.58 18.95 -1.88
N THR A 138 -10.72 19.34 -2.44
CA THR A 138 -12.05 18.73 -2.19
C THR A 138 -12.88 18.63 -3.48
N ASP A 139 -12.25 18.76 -4.65
CA ASP A 139 -12.89 18.76 -5.96
C ASP A 139 -12.71 17.45 -6.75
N PHE A 140 -11.87 16.53 -6.28
CA PHE A 140 -11.73 15.20 -6.90
C PHE A 140 -12.78 14.23 -6.38
N THR A 141 -13.95 14.23 -7.03
CA THR A 141 -15.04 13.32 -6.68
C THR A 141 -15.01 12.02 -7.48
N CYS A 142 -15.29 10.92 -6.79
CA CYS A 142 -15.72 9.65 -7.37
C CYS A 142 -16.50 8.84 -6.34
N ASP A 143 -17.39 7.97 -6.80
CA ASP A 143 -18.01 6.94 -5.98
C ASP A 143 -16.99 5.82 -5.75
N HIS A 144 -16.30 5.82 -4.61
CA HIS A 144 -15.40 4.72 -4.26
C HIS A 144 -16.16 3.42 -4.02
N PHE A 145 -17.47 3.50 -3.77
CA PHE A 145 -18.40 2.44 -3.36
C PHE A 145 -18.01 1.69 -2.08
N ARG A 146 -16.77 1.21 -1.94
CA ARG A 146 -16.30 0.41 -0.79
C ARG A 146 -15.24 1.15 0.03
N GLY A 147 -15.11 2.46 -0.13
CA GLY A 147 -14.04 3.29 0.47
C GLY A 147 -12.78 3.36 -0.41
N ALA A 148 -11.95 4.39 -0.19
CA ALA A 148 -10.68 4.56 -0.89
C ALA A 148 -9.60 3.61 -0.34
N GLY A 149 -8.53 3.36 -1.11
CA GLY A 149 -7.44 2.48 -0.66
C GLY A 149 -6.06 2.80 -1.23
N SER A 150 -5.97 3.47 -2.38
CA SER A 150 -4.67 3.86 -2.94
C SER A 150 -4.05 4.98 -2.12
N SER A 151 -2.79 4.79 -1.73
CA SER A 151 -2.00 5.81 -1.04
C SER A 151 -1.38 6.78 -2.05
N PRO A 152 -1.12 8.05 -1.67
CA PRO A 152 -0.29 8.95 -2.45
C PRO A 152 1.16 8.47 -2.57
N ILE A 153 1.83 8.85 -3.66
CA ILE A 153 3.29 8.75 -3.80
C ILE A 153 3.87 10.08 -4.27
N LEU A 154 5.17 10.29 -4.05
CA LEU A 154 5.89 11.47 -4.50
C LEU A 154 6.83 11.14 -5.66
N HIS A 155 6.92 12.04 -6.63
CA HIS A 155 7.94 11.97 -7.69
C HIS A 155 8.30 13.38 -8.18
N GLY A 156 9.55 13.79 -7.93
CA GLY A 156 9.99 15.16 -8.21
C GLY A 156 9.11 16.18 -7.47
N ASP A 157 8.49 17.08 -8.22
CA ASP A 157 7.56 18.09 -7.68
C ASP A 157 6.10 17.62 -7.61
N SER A 158 5.83 16.36 -7.95
CA SER A 158 4.47 15.83 -8.06
C SER A 158 4.07 14.95 -6.86
N LEU A 159 2.86 15.17 -6.38
CA LEU A 159 2.07 14.23 -5.59
C LEU A 159 1.13 13.48 -6.54
N ILE A 160 1.25 12.16 -6.61
CA ILE A 160 0.50 11.31 -7.54
C ILE A 160 -0.55 10.50 -6.78
N LEU A 161 -1.77 10.46 -7.32
CA LEU A 161 -2.94 9.81 -6.72
C LEU A 161 -3.68 8.97 -7.77
N ASN A 162 -4.24 7.83 -7.34
CA ASN A 162 -5.18 7.04 -8.13
C ASN A 162 -6.60 7.23 -7.58
N PHE A 163 -7.56 7.46 -8.47
CA PHE A 163 -8.99 7.49 -8.19
C PHE A 163 -9.67 6.50 -9.14
N ASP A 164 -9.85 5.26 -8.68
CA ASP A 164 -10.50 4.19 -9.43
C ASP A 164 -11.82 3.80 -8.73
N GLY A 165 -12.80 4.71 -8.78
CA GLY A 165 -14.15 4.51 -8.27
C GLY A 165 -15.02 3.68 -9.22
N ALA A 166 -16.31 3.55 -8.91
CA ALA A 166 -17.30 2.85 -9.73
C ALA A 166 -17.74 3.69 -10.95
N ASP A 167 -17.74 5.02 -10.80
CA ASP A 167 -18.15 6.02 -11.78
C ASP A 167 -16.98 6.62 -12.58
N HIS A 168 -15.83 6.85 -11.93
CA HIS A 168 -14.66 7.50 -12.52
C HIS A 168 -13.37 6.74 -12.21
N GLN A 169 -12.51 6.59 -13.22
CA GLN A 169 -11.22 5.92 -13.11
C GLN A 169 -10.11 6.77 -13.75
N PHE A 170 -9.16 7.26 -12.95
CA PHE A 170 -8.07 8.12 -13.41
C PHE A 170 -6.86 8.12 -12.47
N VAL A 171 -5.72 8.52 -13.04
CA VAL A 171 -4.51 8.89 -12.28
C VAL A 171 -4.33 10.41 -12.40
N VAL A 172 -3.89 11.06 -11.33
CA VAL A 172 -3.68 12.51 -11.28
C VAL A 172 -2.36 12.84 -10.59
N ALA A 173 -1.66 13.84 -11.10
CA ALA A 173 -0.55 14.48 -10.41
C ALA A 173 -0.88 15.92 -10.02
N LEU A 174 -0.53 16.26 -8.80
CA LEU A 174 -0.62 17.61 -8.25
C LEU A 174 0.79 18.14 -8.00
N ASN A 175 1.02 19.42 -8.17
CA ASN A 175 2.23 20.04 -7.66
C ASN A 175 2.17 19.94 -6.12
N LYS A 176 3.16 19.26 -5.52
CA LYS A 176 3.13 18.91 -4.10
C LYS A 176 3.08 20.13 -3.18
N LEU A 177 3.66 21.27 -3.58
CA LEU A 177 3.70 22.47 -2.74
C LEU A 177 2.44 23.33 -2.84
N THR A 178 1.74 23.31 -3.97
CA THR A 178 0.59 24.20 -4.23
C THR A 178 -0.74 23.48 -4.32
N GLY A 179 -0.74 22.15 -4.44
CA GLY A 179 -1.92 21.34 -4.66
C GLY A 179 -2.53 21.49 -6.06
N LYS A 180 -1.97 22.30 -6.96
CA LYS A 180 -2.51 22.53 -8.31
C LYS A 180 -2.35 21.27 -9.18
N THR A 181 -3.37 20.93 -9.94
CA THR A 181 -3.31 19.81 -10.91
C THR A 181 -2.26 20.08 -11.98
N VAL A 182 -1.32 19.15 -12.17
CA VAL A 182 -0.31 19.17 -13.23
C VAL A 182 -0.83 18.40 -14.44
N TRP A 183 -1.30 17.18 -14.23
CA TRP A 183 -1.91 16.34 -15.27
C TRP A 183 -2.95 15.40 -14.65
N LYS A 184 -3.90 14.95 -15.47
CA LYS A 184 -4.92 13.95 -15.12
C LYS A 184 -5.17 13.06 -16.33
N THR A 185 -5.10 11.75 -16.15
CA THR A 185 -5.22 10.77 -17.24
C THR A 185 -6.31 9.75 -16.90
N PRO A 186 -7.37 9.61 -17.71
CA PRO A 186 -8.36 8.56 -17.53
C PRO A 186 -7.78 7.18 -17.82
N ARG A 187 -8.33 6.13 -17.19
CA ARG A 187 -7.98 4.74 -17.54
C ARG A 187 -8.50 4.41 -18.93
N SER A 188 -7.65 3.85 -19.79
CA SER A 188 -8.00 3.61 -21.20
C SER A 188 -8.61 2.23 -21.48
N VAL A 189 -8.66 1.33 -20.49
CA VAL A 189 -9.17 -0.04 -20.71
C VAL A 189 -10.65 0.01 -21.07
N ASP A 190 -11.04 -0.79 -22.06
CA ASP A 190 -12.44 -1.09 -22.30
C ASP A 190 -12.91 -2.12 -21.26
N TYR A 191 -13.77 -1.69 -20.33
CA TYR A 191 -14.32 -2.52 -19.27
C TYR A 191 -15.29 -3.60 -19.76
N ARG A 192 -15.80 -3.50 -21.00
CA ARG A 192 -16.70 -4.49 -21.63
C ARG A 192 -17.93 -4.86 -20.78
N ASP A 193 -18.42 -3.90 -20.01
CA ASP A 193 -19.45 -4.09 -19.00
C ASP A 193 -20.67 -3.19 -19.19
N LEU A 194 -20.82 -2.52 -20.34
CA LEU A 194 -22.00 -1.71 -20.62
C LEU A 194 -23.23 -2.59 -20.91
N ASP A 195 -24.38 -2.17 -20.42
CA ASP A 195 -25.69 -2.71 -20.80
C ASP A 195 -26.20 -2.07 -22.11
N ALA A 196 -27.39 -2.47 -22.55
CA ALA A 196 -28.00 -1.94 -23.79
C ALA A 196 -28.26 -0.41 -23.75
N GLY A 197 -28.32 0.18 -22.55
CA GLY A 197 -28.47 1.63 -22.33
C GLY A 197 -27.14 2.37 -22.16
N GLY A 198 -26.00 1.69 -22.35
CA GLY A 198 -24.67 2.29 -22.19
C GLY A 198 -24.29 2.52 -20.72
N LYS A 199 -24.98 1.92 -19.76
CA LYS A 199 -24.65 2.04 -18.34
C LYS A 199 -23.76 0.89 -17.87
N PRO A 200 -22.82 1.13 -16.94
CA PRO A 200 -22.01 0.05 -16.38
C PRO A 200 -22.88 -0.97 -15.63
N LYS A 201 -22.71 -2.25 -15.94
CA LYS A 201 -23.30 -3.36 -15.17
C LYS A 201 -22.87 -3.26 -13.71
N ARG A 202 -23.77 -3.67 -12.80
CA ARG A 202 -23.54 -3.62 -11.34
C ARG A 202 -23.12 -2.23 -10.84
N GLY A 203 -23.57 -1.17 -11.51
CA GLY A 203 -23.22 0.21 -11.14
C GLY A 203 -21.74 0.53 -11.22
N GLY A 204 -20.94 -0.23 -11.99
CA GLY A 204 -19.50 -0.02 -12.09
C GLY A 204 -18.68 -0.69 -10.97
N ASP A 205 -19.28 -1.57 -10.17
CA ASP A 205 -18.59 -2.25 -9.06
C ASP A 205 -17.29 -2.95 -9.52
N MET A 206 -17.25 -3.42 -10.77
CA MET A 206 -16.11 -4.13 -11.37
C MET A 206 -15.02 -3.22 -11.95
N ARG A 207 -15.19 -1.90 -11.93
CA ARG A 207 -14.23 -0.92 -12.48
C ARG A 207 -13.22 -0.40 -11.45
N LYS A 208 -13.38 -0.80 -10.20
CA LYS A 208 -12.62 -0.29 -9.07
C LYS A 208 -11.24 -0.90 -8.90
N ALA A 209 -10.32 -0.10 -8.36
CA ALA A 209 -9.04 -0.56 -7.86
C ALA A 209 -8.60 0.28 -6.66
N TYR A 210 -7.64 -0.27 -5.92
CA TYR A 210 -7.12 0.27 -4.67
C TYR A 210 -5.59 0.28 -4.65
N GLY A 211 -4.95 -0.22 -5.70
CA GLY A 211 -3.51 -0.39 -5.78
C GLY A 211 -2.76 0.95 -5.76
N THR A 212 -1.80 1.06 -4.84
CA THR A 212 -0.84 2.18 -4.82
C THR A 212 0.18 1.97 -5.95
N PRO A 213 0.50 2.99 -6.76
CA PRO A 213 1.46 2.85 -7.87
C PRO A 213 2.91 2.73 -7.36
N ILE A 214 3.82 2.33 -8.24
CA ILE A 214 5.27 2.28 -7.99
C ILE A 214 6.03 3.02 -9.08
N MET A 215 7.14 3.65 -8.74
CA MET A 215 8.08 4.18 -9.73
C MET A 215 9.06 3.10 -10.19
N VAL A 216 9.19 2.93 -11.50
CA VAL A 216 10.09 1.96 -12.12
C VAL A 216 11.06 2.69 -13.05
N LYS A 217 12.30 2.20 -13.09
CA LYS A 217 13.29 2.61 -14.07
C LYS A 217 13.59 1.42 -14.98
N THR A 218 13.37 1.58 -16.28
CA THR A 218 13.74 0.58 -17.30
C THR A 218 15.26 0.52 -17.46
N ASP A 219 15.76 -0.52 -18.15
CA ASP A 219 17.19 -0.72 -18.40
C ASP A 219 17.84 0.44 -19.17
N ASP A 220 17.07 1.11 -20.05
CA ASP A 220 17.51 2.31 -20.77
C ASP A 220 17.45 3.61 -19.94
N GLY A 221 17.01 3.51 -18.69
CA GLY A 221 16.92 4.62 -17.74
C GLY A 221 15.60 5.40 -17.75
N THR A 222 14.63 5.03 -18.59
CA THR A 222 13.31 5.67 -18.64
C THR A 222 12.54 5.46 -17.33
N ALA A 223 12.04 6.55 -16.75
CA ALA A 223 11.15 6.50 -15.60
C ALA A 223 9.71 6.19 -16.04
N VAL A 224 9.08 5.20 -15.41
CA VAL A 224 7.72 4.75 -15.68
C VAL A 224 6.95 4.69 -14.36
N LEU A 225 5.82 5.38 -14.30
CA LEU A 225 4.85 5.23 -13.22
C LEU A 225 4.01 3.99 -13.52
N VAL A 226 4.16 2.92 -12.74
CA VAL A 226 3.39 1.69 -12.92
C VAL A 226 2.21 1.69 -11.95
N SER A 227 1.00 1.61 -12.51
CA SER A 227 -0.25 1.79 -11.76
C SER A 227 -1.26 0.73 -12.17
N ALA A 228 -1.70 -0.08 -11.20
CA ALA A 228 -2.71 -1.11 -11.41
C ALA A 228 -4.12 -0.53 -11.27
N GLY A 229 -4.95 -0.69 -12.30
CA GLY A 229 -6.38 -0.42 -12.28
C GLY A 229 -7.21 -1.71 -12.31
N ALA A 230 -8.53 -1.59 -12.40
CA ALA A 230 -9.36 -2.74 -12.75
C ALA A 230 -9.06 -3.18 -14.18
N MET A 231 -9.00 -4.49 -14.41
CA MET A 231 -8.76 -5.13 -15.71
C MET A 231 -7.45 -4.76 -16.42
N ALA A 232 -6.60 -3.88 -15.89
CA ALA A 232 -5.36 -3.50 -16.56
C ALA A 232 -4.28 -2.97 -15.62
N LEU A 233 -3.02 -3.29 -15.96
CA LEU A 233 -1.82 -2.66 -15.44
C LEU A 233 -1.31 -1.65 -16.47
N TYR A 234 -0.97 -0.45 -16.03
CA TYR A 234 -0.54 0.63 -16.90
C TYR A 234 0.88 1.09 -16.55
N GLY A 235 1.63 1.49 -17.57
CA GLY A 235 2.81 2.33 -17.42
C GLY A 235 2.53 3.72 -17.97
N TYR A 236 2.77 4.75 -17.17
CA TYR A 236 2.62 6.15 -17.56
C TYR A 236 3.97 6.88 -17.51
N ASN A 237 4.11 7.91 -18.34
CA ASN A 237 5.16 8.91 -18.15
C ASN A 237 4.82 9.72 -16.89
N PRO A 238 5.69 9.75 -15.86
CA PRO A 238 5.37 10.38 -14.58
C PRO A 238 5.29 11.92 -14.67
N THR A 239 5.89 12.54 -15.68
CA THR A 239 5.95 13.99 -15.83
C THR A 239 4.69 14.58 -16.48
N ASN A 240 4.04 13.84 -17.39
CA ASN A 240 2.89 14.35 -18.15
C ASN A 240 1.66 13.43 -18.15
N GLY A 241 1.73 12.28 -17.47
CA GLY A 241 0.62 11.34 -17.35
C GLY A 241 0.30 10.56 -18.62
N LYS A 242 1.08 10.68 -19.71
CA LYS A 242 0.83 9.96 -20.96
C LYS A 242 0.97 8.45 -20.74
N GLU A 243 -0.04 7.68 -21.15
CA GLU A 243 0.05 6.22 -21.21
C GLU A 243 1.17 5.81 -22.17
N LEU A 244 2.15 5.08 -21.65
CA LEU A 244 3.24 4.49 -22.41
C LEU A 244 2.84 3.11 -22.90
N TRP A 245 2.28 2.29 -22.00
CA TRP A 245 1.85 0.94 -22.29
C TRP A 245 0.76 0.46 -21.33
N ARG A 246 0.06 -0.62 -21.73
CA ARG A 246 -0.86 -1.34 -20.85
C ARG A 246 -0.84 -2.86 -21.07
N VAL A 247 -1.07 -3.60 -19.99
CA VAL A 247 -1.35 -5.03 -19.96
C VAL A 247 -2.77 -5.23 -19.46
N GLU A 248 -3.60 -5.91 -20.22
CA GLU A 248 -5.00 -6.18 -19.89
C GLU A 248 -5.16 -7.58 -19.25
N THR A 249 -5.93 -7.63 -18.17
CA THR A 249 -6.45 -8.82 -17.50
C THR A 249 -7.97 -8.74 -17.43
N ILE A 250 -8.62 -8.72 -18.60
CA ILE A 250 -10.07 -8.54 -18.71
C ILE A 250 -10.83 -9.50 -17.78
N GLY A 251 -11.77 -8.93 -17.02
CA GLY A 251 -12.56 -9.64 -16.01
C GLY A 251 -11.98 -9.60 -14.58
N THR A 252 -10.73 -9.20 -14.38
CA THR A 252 -10.21 -8.89 -13.04
C THR A 252 -10.65 -7.51 -12.57
N HIS A 253 -10.74 -7.32 -11.27
CA HIS A 253 -11.20 -6.07 -10.65
C HIS A 253 -10.70 -6.02 -9.21
N SER A 254 -10.80 -4.85 -8.58
CA SER A 254 -10.48 -4.65 -7.17
C SER A 254 -9.04 -5.03 -6.80
N THR A 255 -8.09 -4.80 -7.71
CA THR A 255 -6.66 -4.95 -7.42
C THR A 255 -6.27 -3.97 -6.32
N SER A 256 -5.58 -4.44 -5.27
CA SER A 256 -5.20 -3.60 -4.13
C SER A 256 -3.73 -3.65 -3.75
N CYS A 257 -3.00 -4.69 -4.18
CA CYS A 257 -1.58 -4.81 -3.91
C CYS A 257 -0.76 -3.74 -4.65
N ARG A 258 0.28 -3.23 -3.99
CA ARG A 258 1.32 -2.41 -4.63
C ARG A 258 2.27 -3.34 -5.42
N PRO A 259 2.61 -3.03 -6.68
CA PRO A 259 3.60 -3.83 -7.41
C PRO A 259 4.99 -3.75 -6.75
N VAL A 260 5.84 -4.75 -6.98
CA VAL A 260 7.28 -4.71 -6.66
C VAL A 260 8.09 -4.85 -7.95
N THR A 261 9.35 -4.42 -7.92
CA THR A 261 10.24 -4.43 -9.09
C THR A 261 11.55 -5.15 -8.79
N GLY A 262 12.09 -5.84 -9.78
CA GLY A 262 13.39 -6.49 -9.71
C GLY A 262 13.68 -7.33 -10.95
N LEU A 263 14.95 -7.59 -11.22
CA LEU A 263 15.38 -8.42 -12.36
C LEU A 263 14.84 -7.95 -13.71
N GLY A 264 14.67 -6.63 -13.90
CA GLY A 264 14.12 -6.04 -15.12
C GLY A 264 12.60 -6.24 -15.30
N MET A 265 11.89 -6.65 -14.25
CA MET A 265 10.45 -6.92 -14.29
C MET A 265 9.71 -6.18 -13.18
N VAL A 266 8.42 -5.95 -13.46
CA VAL A 266 7.41 -5.57 -12.48
C VAL A 266 6.58 -6.79 -12.14
N TYR A 267 6.41 -7.03 -10.84
CA TYR A 267 5.57 -8.08 -10.30
C TYR A 267 4.35 -7.47 -9.63
N THR A 268 3.17 -7.83 -10.10
CA THR A 268 1.91 -7.31 -9.54
C THR A 268 0.87 -8.40 -9.49
N THR A 269 0.06 -8.41 -8.44
CA THR A 269 -1.17 -9.19 -8.45
C THR A 269 -2.30 -8.36 -9.03
N MET A 270 -3.22 -9.04 -9.71
CA MET A 270 -4.42 -8.48 -10.32
C MET A 270 -5.63 -9.29 -9.89
N GLY A 271 -6.74 -8.62 -9.60
CA GLY A 271 -8.02 -9.28 -9.34
C GLY A 271 -8.27 -9.72 -7.90
N PHE A 272 -9.51 -9.54 -7.43
CA PHE A 272 -9.97 -9.98 -6.12
C PHE A 272 -10.66 -11.37 -6.15
N SER A 273 -11.61 -11.60 -7.05
CA SER A 273 -12.32 -12.91 -7.11
C SER A 273 -11.41 -14.06 -7.57
N LYS A 274 -10.50 -13.79 -8.50
CA LYS A 274 -9.47 -14.71 -8.98
C LYS A 274 -8.16 -13.93 -9.04
N GLY A 275 -7.32 -14.09 -8.02
CA GLY A 275 -6.01 -13.44 -7.96
C GLY A 275 -5.08 -14.02 -9.02
N ILE A 276 -4.34 -13.15 -9.69
CA ILE A 276 -3.32 -13.52 -10.67
C ILE A 276 -2.08 -12.68 -10.41
N LEU A 277 -0.96 -13.32 -10.11
CA LEU A 277 0.36 -12.68 -10.12
C LEU A 277 0.90 -12.65 -11.55
N LEU A 278 1.34 -11.47 -11.98
CA LEU A 278 1.97 -11.23 -13.28
C LEU A 278 3.42 -10.81 -13.07
N ALA A 279 4.31 -11.28 -13.94
CA ALA A 279 5.59 -10.63 -14.20
C ALA A 279 5.54 -9.93 -15.56
N VAL A 280 5.85 -8.64 -15.58
CA VAL A 280 5.70 -7.76 -16.74
C VAL A 280 7.00 -7.01 -16.99
N ARG A 281 7.49 -7.02 -18.23
CA ARG A 281 8.59 -6.14 -18.64
C ARG A 281 8.07 -4.70 -18.80
N PRO A 282 8.69 -3.68 -18.16
CA PRO A 282 8.16 -2.32 -18.10
C PRO A 282 8.53 -1.41 -19.27
N ASP A 283 9.22 -1.93 -20.28
CA ASP A 283 9.77 -1.20 -21.45
C ASP A 283 8.83 -1.19 -22.67
N GLY A 284 7.58 -1.60 -22.48
CA GLY A 284 6.59 -1.72 -23.54
C GLY A 284 6.13 -0.41 -24.16
N LYS A 285 5.43 -0.51 -25.30
CA LYS A 285 4.74 0.60 -25.97
C LYS A 285 3.35 0.17 -26.44
N GLY A 286 2.32 0.91 -26.07
CA GLY A 286 0.92 0.64 -26.42
C GLY A 286 0.34 -0.58 -25.70
N HIS A 287 -0.55 -1.31 -26.37
CA HIS A 287 -1.16 -2.52 -25.80
C HIS A 287 -0.19 -3.71 -25.91
N VAL A 288 0.38 -4.13 -24.77
CA VAL A 288 1.50 -5.10 -24.71
C VAL A 288 1.18 -6.42 -24.01
N THR A 289 -0.10 -6.72 -23.76
CA THR A 289 -0.56 -7.93 -23.03
C THR A 289 0.06 -9.24 -23.52
N LYS A 290 0.24 -9.40 -24.84
CA LYS A 290 0.80 -10.62 -25.44
C LYS A 290 2.33 -10.63 -25.47
N SER A 291 2.96 -9.47 -25.47
CA SER A 291 4.39 -9.32 -25.77
C SER A 291 5.25 -9.01 -24.54
N HIS A 292 4.68 -8.53 -23.43
CA HIS A 292 5.46 -8.09 -22.26
C HIS A 292 5.12 -8.81 -20.96
N VAL A 293 4.08 -9.65 -20.93
CA VAL A 293 3.85 -10.58 -19.82
C VAL A 293 4.84 -11.74 -19.96
N ALA A 294 5.81 -11.82 -19.05
CA ALA A 294 6.82 -12.88 -19.04
C ALA A 294 6.23 -14.21 -18.55
N TRP A 295 5.49 -14.16 -17.45
CA TRP A 295 4.79 -15.32 -16.90
C TRP A 295 3.60 -14.89 -16.05
N ARG A 296 2.72 -15.86 -15.74
CA ARG A 296 1.56 -15.69 -14.86
C ARG A 296 1.48 -16.81 -13.84
N TYR A 297 1.01 -16.49 -12.65
CA TYR A 297 0.82 -17.44 -11.56
C TYR A 297 -0.52 -17.21 -10.86
N THR A 298 -1.28 -18.27 -10.59
CA THR A 298 -2.69 -18.15 -10.14
C THR A 298 -3.01 -18.90 -8.84
N LYS A 299 -2.07 -19.69 -8.32
CA LYS A 299 -2.25 -20.45 -7.08
C LYS A 299 -1.85 -19.56 -5.91
N ALA A 300 -2.62 -19.44 -4.84
CA ALA A 300 -2.25 -18.60 -3.68
C ALA A 300 -1.76 -17.17 -4.04
N ALA A 301 -2.26 -16.59 -5.14
CA ALA A 301 -1.93 -15.22 -5.52
C ALA A 301 -2.69 -14.26 -4.59
N PRO A 302 -2.01 -13.38 -3.85
CA PRO A 302 -2.68 -12.51 -2.91
C PRO A 302 -3.55 -11.46 -3.59
N LYS A 303 -4.62 -11.06 -2.90
CA LYS A 303 -5.58 -10.08 -3.39
C LYS A 303 -5.49 -8.77 -2.62
N LYS A 304 -5.09 -8.85 -1.34
CA LYS A 304 -4.83 -7.70 -0.45
C LYS A 304 -3.35 -7.52 -0.10
N PRO A 305 -2.66 -8.53 0.46
CA PRO A 305 -1.27 -8.37 0.87
C PRO A 305 -0.35 -8.23 -0.34
N SER A 306 0.44 -7.16 -0.43
CA SER A 306 1.40 -7.04 -1.54
C SER A 306 2.62 -7.92 -1.30
N ILE A 307 3.20 -8.44 -2.38
CA ILE A 307 4.31 -9.41 -2.35
C ILE A 307 5.64 -8.76 -1.98
N LEU A 308 6.66 -9.59 -1.73
CA LEU A 308 8.04 -9.21 -1.50
C LEU A 308 8.95 -9.83 -2.56
N ILE A 309 10.07 -9.18 -2.84
CA ILE A 309 11.16 -9.73 -3.67
C ILE A 309 12.48 -9.63 -2.92
N LYS A 310 13.27 -10.70 -2.94
CA LYS A 310 14.65 -10.71 -2.47
C LYS A 310 15.47 -11.56 -3.41
N ASP A 311 16.53 -10.98 -3.96
CA ASP A 311 17.40 -11.61 -4.95
C ASP A 311 16.58 -12.13 -6.15
N ASP A 312 16.50 -13.45 -6.32
CA ASP A 312 15.72 -14.14 -7.35
C ASP A 312 14.47 -14.84 -6.84
N LEU A 313 14.01 -14.50 -5.63
CA LEU A 313 12.86 -15.09 -4.96
C LEU A 313 11.74 -14.07 -4.77
N LEU A 314 10.50 -14.50 -5.06
CA LEU A 314 9.28 -13.80 -4.68
C LEU A 314 8.64 -14.49 -3.49
N PHE A 315 8.24 -13.71 -2.49
CA PHE A 315 7.53 -14.20 -1.33
C PHE A 315 6.15 -13.57 -1.23
N MET A 316 5.15 -14.36 -0.87
CA MET A 316 3.78 -13.90 -0.76
C MET A 316 3.00 -14.66 0.31
N ILE A 317 1.93 -14.03 0.79
CA ILE A 317 0.93 -14.61 1.69
C ILE A 317 -0.44 -14.32 1.10
N ASP A 318 -1.22 -15.35 0.78
CA ASP A 318 -2.59 -15.13 0.34
C ASP A 318 -3.49 -14.70 1.51
N ASP A 319 -4.64 -14.12 1.16
CA ASP A 319 -5.62 -13.60 2.10
C ASP A 319 -6.08 -14.62 3.17
N GLY A 320 -5.94 -15.93 2.90
CA GLY A 320 -6.38 -17.03 3.77
C GLY A 320 -5.21 -17.82 4.38
N GLY A 321 -4.03 -17.22 4.46
CA GLY A 321 -2.91 -17.75 5.24
C GLY A 321 -2.12 -18.87 4.55
N VAL A 322 -2.08 -18.88 3.22
CA VAL A 322 -1.13 -19.72 2.46
C VAL A 322 0.06 -18.87 2.01
N ALA A 323 1.22 -19.13 2.61
CA ALA A 323 2.48 -18.53 2.21
C ALA A 323 3.07 -19.28 1.01
N ALA A 324 3.76 -18.58 0.11
CA ALA A 324 4.45 -19.21 -1.00
C ALA A 324 5.74 -18.46 -1.37
N CYS A 325 6.69 -19.22 -1.93
CA CYS A 325 7.89 -18.70 -2.56
C CYS A 325 7.99 -19.17 -4.01
N LEU A 326 8.30 -18.25 -4.92
CA LEU A 326 8.51 -18.53 -6.33
C LEU A 326 9.89 -18.07 -6.79
N GLU A 327 10.43 -18.73 -7.81
CA GLU A 327 11.51 -18.14 -8.59
C GLU A 327 11.00 -16.92 -9.37
N ALA A 328 11.58 -15.75 -9.11
CA ALA A 328 11.14 -14.47 -9.67
C ALA A 328 11.26 -14.41 -11.20
N ARG A 329 12.22 -15.13 -11.81
CA ARG A 329 12.42 -15.13 -13.26
C ARG A 329 11.39 -15.96 -14.02
N THR A 330 10.93 -17.05 -13.43
CA THR A 330 10.17 -18.10 -14.12
C THR A 330 8.74 -18.23 -13.61
N GLY A 331 8.47 -17.78 -12.38
CA GLY A 331 7.21 -18.02 -11.67
C GLY A 331 7.07 -19.45 -11.16
N THR A 332 8.15 -20.25 -11.19
CA THR A 332 8.14 -21.63 -10.68
C THR A 332 7.96 -21.63 -9.17
N GLU A 333 6.99 -22.40 -8.68
CA GLU A 333 6.75 -22.59 -7.26
C GLU A 333 7.89 -23.38 -6.63
N ILE A 334 8.52 -22.81 -5.60
CA ILE A 334 9.55 -23.47 -4.80
C ILE A 334 8.88 -24.17 -3.62
N TRP A 335 8.09 -23.42 -2.85
CA TRP A 335 7.26 -23.97 -1.77
C TRP A 335 5.95 -23.20 -1.62
N LYS A 336 4.97 -23.87 -1.01
CA LYS A 336 3.67 -23.29 -0.66
C LYS A 336 3.12 -23.98 0.58
N GLU A 337 2.98 -23.23 1.66
CA GLU A 337 2.68 -23.76 2.99
C GLU A 337 1.56 -22.98 3.68
N ARG A 338 0.70 -23.69 4.41
CA ARG A 338 -0.39 -23.08 5.17
C ARG A 338 0.10 -22.71 6.57
N ILE A 339 0.14 -21.41 6.86
CA ILE A 339 0.46 -20.88 8.20
C ILE A 339 -0.79 -20.46 9.00
N GLY A 340 -1.96 -20.46 8.33
CA GLY A 340 -3.24 -20.04 8.91
C GLY A 340 -3.35 -18.54 9.13
N GLY A 341 -4.50 -18.06 9.61
CA GLY A 341 -4.81 -16.64 9.74
C GLY A 341 -5.48 -16.05 8.50
N ASN A 342 -5.95 -14.81 8.62
CA ASN A 342 -6.50 -14.03 7.52
C ASN A 342 -5.63 -12.78 7.33
N PHE A 343 -5.28 -12.43 6.09
CA PHE A 343 -4.33 -11.35 5.82
C PHE A 343 -4.93 -10.24 4.97
N SER A 344 -4.83 -9.02 5.51
CA SER A 344 -5.03 -7.75 4.81
C SER A 344 -3.72 -6.96 4.75
N ALA A 345 -3.00 -6.91 5.86
CA ALA A 345 -1.70 -6.27 5.97
C ALA A 345 -0.70 -6.93 5.00
N SER A 346 0.12 -6.12 4.35
CA SER A 346 1.21 -6.64 3.56
C SER A 346 2.39 -7.05 4.44
N PRO A 347 3.11 -8.13 4.09
CA PRO A 347 4.35 -8.47 4.76
C PRO A 347 5.43 -7.42 4.54
N ILE A 348 6.35 -7.34 5.50
CA ILE A 348 7.62 -6.62 5.37
C ILE A 348 8.80 -7.61 5.49
N MET A 349 9.96 -7.21 4.99
CA MET A 349 11.18 -7.98 5.10
C MET A 349 12.27 -7.18 5.81
N ALA A 350 12.93 -7.79 6.78
CA ALA A 350 14.06 -7.18 7.50
C ALA A 350 15.01 -8.27 8.01
N GLY A 351 16.32 -8.03 7.96
CA GLY A 351 17.31 -8.96 8.52
C GLY A 351 17.21 -10.40 8.00
N GLY A 352 16.85 -10.59 6.72
CA GLY A 352 16.66 -11.91 6.13
C GLY A 352 15.40 -12.65 6.58
N MET A 353 14.45 -11.95 7.21
CA MET A 353 13.19 -12.51 7.72
C MET A 353 11.99 -11.78 7.13
N ILE A 354 10.85 -12.46 7.10
CA ILE A 354 9.57 -11.96 6.63
C ILE A 354 8.62 -11.89 7.81
N TYR A 355 8.05 -10.71 8.04
CA TYR A 355 7.13 -10.44 9.15
C TYR A 355 5.71 -10.34 8.62
N LEU A 356 4.84 -11.19 9.14
CA LEU A 356 3.45 -11.35 8.73
C LEU A 356 2.55 -11.04 9.93
N PHE A 357 1.56 -10.17 9.73
CA PHE A 357 0.57 -9.81 10.73
C PHE A 357 -0.83 -10.07 10.19
N ASP A 358 -1.59 -10.91 10.88
CA ASP A 358 -2.93 -11.30 10.48
C ASP A 358 -4.00 -10.33 11.02
N GLU A 359 -5.25 -10.50 10.58
CA GLU A 359 -6.39 -9.67 10.95
C GLU A 359 -6.88 -9.88 12.39
N ASN A 360 -6.36 -10.87 13.12
CA ASN A 360 -6.84 -11.27 14.45
C ASN A 360 -5.84 -11.00 15.58
N GLY A 361 -4.54 -10.87 15.30
CA GLY A 361 -3.51 -10.61 16.31
C GLY A 361 -2.28 -11.48 16.12
N LYS A 362 -2.39 -12.54 15.32
CA LYS A 362 -1.30 -13.48 15.07
C LYS A 362 -0.21 -12.83 14.23
N GLY A 363 1.00 -12.85 14.78
CA GLY A 363 2.25 -12.56 14.09
C GLY A 363 2.95 -13.85 13.67
N THR A 364 3.53 -13.91 12.49
CA THR A 364 4.40 -15.03 12.07
C THR A 364 5.66 -14.47 11.44
N VAL A 365 6.82 -14.99 11.85
CA VAL A 365 8.12 -14.67 11.25
C VAL A 365 8.59 -15.88 10.45
N LEU A 366 8.91 -15.68 9.18
CA LEU A 366 9.49 -16.70 8.30
C LEU A 366 10.92 -16.32 7.93
N ALA A 367 11.76 -17.31 7.60
CA ALA A 367 13.01 -17.04 6.89
C ALA A 367 12.72 -16.57 5.46
N ALA A 368 13.42 -15.56 4.97
CA ALA A 368 13.39 -15.11 3.58
C ALA A 368 14.34 -15.95 2.71
N GLU A 369 14.15 -17.27 2.73
CA GLU A 369 15.04 -18.25 2.12
C GLU A 369 14.31 -19.18 1.14
N ARG A 370 15.09 -19.95 0.39
CA ARG A 370 14.55 -20.91 -0.58
C ARG A 370 13.86 -22.09 0.10
N ASP A 371 14.23 -22.41 1.34
CA ASP A 371 13.55 -23.42 2.15
C ASP A 371 12.50 -22.76 3.05
N PHE A 372 11.35 -23.39 3.19
CA PHE A 372 10.32 -22.91 4.11
C PHE A 372 10.75 -23.12 5.56
N LYS A 373 10.78 -22.04 6.35
CA LYS A 373 11.09 -22.10 7.77
C LYS A 373 10.33 -21.04 8.55
N VAL A 374 9.54 -21.48 9.52
CA VAL A 374 8.95 -20.62 10.54
C VAL A 374 9.99 -20.35 11.62
N ILE A 375 10.26 -19.08 11.88
CA ILE A 375 11.21 -18.61 12.91
C ILE A 375 10.50 -18.38 14.24
N ALA A 376 9.32 -17.77 14.19
CA ALA A 376 8.54 -17.45 15.39
C ALA A 376 7.04 -17.33 15.07
N SER A 377 6.22 -17.55 16.09
CA SER A 377 4.79 -17.23 16.13
C SER A 377 4.53 -16.35 17.34
N ASN A 378 3.78 -15.29 17.14
CA ASN A 378 3.58 -14.22 18.12
C ASN A 378 2.09 -13.84 18.17
N GLU A 379 1.67 -13.11 19.19
CA GLU A 379 0.28 -12.67 19.35
C GLU A 379 0.23 -11.25 19.93
N LEU A 380 -0.66 -10.42 19.38
CA LEU A 380 -1.07 -9.13 19.93
C LEU A 380 -2.58 -9.17 20.22
N GLU A 381 -3.06 -8.31 21.11
CA GLU A 381 -4.47 -8.27 21.55
C GLU A 381 -5.48 -8.05 20.41
N ALA A 382 -5.05 -7.40 19.33
CA ALA A 382 -5.86 -7.16 18.14
C ALA A 382 -5.01 -7.26 16.88
N GLY A 383 -5.65 -7.69 15.79
CA GLY A 383 -4.96 -7.84 14.50
C GLY A 383 -4.81 -6.57 13.69
N CYS A 384 -4.16 -6.74 12.54
CA CYS A 384 -3.73 -5.67 11.65
C CYS A 384 -4.52 -5.67 10.34
N MET A 385 -4.87 -4.48 9.88
CA MET A 385 -5.40 -4.25 8.52
C MET A 385 -4.39 -3.49 7.65
N GLY A 386 -3.67 -2.54 8.27
CA GLY A 386 -2.54 -1.83 7.66
C GLY A 386 -1.23 -2.60 7.81
N SER A 387 -0.25 -2.28 6.97
CA SER A 387 1.07 -2.92 7.00
C SER A 387 1.95 -2.26 8.07
N PRO A 388 2.92 -2.96 8.68
CA PRO A 388 3.83 -2.35 9.65
C PRO A 388 4.84 -1.42 8.98
N ALA A 389 5.53 -0.63 9.79
CA ALA A 389 6.66 0.22 9.40
C ALA A 389 7.93 -0.15 10.17
N VAL A 390 9.08 0.21 9.60
CA VAL A 390 10.39 -0.04 10.21
C VAL A 390 11.16 1.26 10.30
N SER A 391 11.72 1.57 11.46
CA SER A 391 12.67 2.67 11.61
C SER A 391 13.79 2.27 12.56
N GLY A 392 14.98 2.07 12.00
CA GLY A 392 16.13 1.54 12.75
C GLY A 392 15.87 0.13 13.27
N ASP A 393 15.87 -0.04 14.59
CA ASP A 393 15.60 -1.30 15.28
C ASP A 393 14.15 -1.46 15.74
N MET A 394 13.28 -0.48 15.44
CA MET A 394 11.89 -0.47 15.86
C MET A 394 10.96 -0.93 14.75
N LEU A 395 10.13 -1.92 15.07
CA LEU A 395 9.00 -2.37 14.27
C LEU A 395 7.73 -1.70 14.79
N ILE A 396 7.13 -0.85 13.97
CA ILE A 396 5.94 -0.07 14.34
C ILE A 396 4.71 -0.73 13.73
N VAL A 397 3.79 -1.20 14.59
CA VAL A 397 2.65 -2.02 14.18
C VAL A 397 1.35 -1.32 14.55
N ARG A 398 0.49 -1.09 13.56
CA ARG A 398 -0.86 -0.58 13.78
C ARG A 398 -1.86 -1.74 13.81
N THR A 399 -2.43 -2.00 14.98
CA THR A 399 -3.55 -2.92 15.13
C THR A 399 -4.89 -2.19 15.01
N LYS A 400 -5.99 -2.94 15.05
CA LYS A 400 -7.35 -2.39 15.10
C LYS A 400 -7.64 -1.53 16.35
N LYS A 401 -6.80 -1.58 17.38
CA LYS A 401 -7.02 -0.91 18.67
C LYS A 401 -5.88 0.00 19.13
N ALA A 402 -4.66 -0.20 18.64
CA ALA A 402 -3.49 0.50 19.15
C ALA A 402 -2.36 0.59 18.12
N LEU A 403 -1.42 1.50 18.36
CA LEU A 403 -0.11 1.54 17.73
C LEU A 403 0.92 0.99 18.71
N TYR A 404 1.80 0.11 18.24
CA TYR A 404 2.87 -0.49 19.03
C TYR A 404 4.22 -0.06 18.45
N GLY A 405 5.17 0.22 19.33
CA GLY A 405 6.60 0.22 19.01
C GLY A 405 7.22 -1.05 19.58
N LEU A 406 7.60 -1.98 18.71
CA LEU A 406 8.24 -3.24 19.10
C LEU A 406 9.75 -3.13 18.87
N ARG A 407 10.55 -3.54 19.87
CA ARG A 407 12.02 -3.50 19.80
C ARG A 407 12.61 -4.59 20.71
N ASN A 408 13.77 -5.13 20.33
CA ASN A 408 14.56 -5.98 21.22
C ASN A 408 14.93 -5.22 22.51
N HIS A 409 14.77 -5.89 23.66
CA HIS A 409 15.22 -5.37 24.96
C HIS A 409 16.74 -5.41 25.13
#